data_AF-A0A8T5SYB4-F1
#
_entry.id   AF-A0A8T5SYB4-F1
#
_cell.length_a   1.000
_cell.length_b   1.000
_cell.length_c   1.000
_cell.angle_alpha   90.00
_cell.angle_beta   90.00
_cell.angle_gamma   90.00
#
_symmetry.space_group_name_H-M   'P 1'
#
loop_
_entity.id
_entity.type
_entity.pdbx_description
1 polymer ?
#
loop_
_entity_poly.entity_id
_entity_poly.type
_entity_poly.pdbx_seq_one_letter_code
_entity_poly.pdbx_strand_id
1 'polypeptide(L)'
;SWSSKENTLELASKALEIMKESDSSIPDVSKRLEERLIVDHSYFGGQYGQSTPESLAAIEIAKNDGLNLENVYTGKTLSGLIDYVREGKVSEDEISIFWSSKSSADLSKYVKQTNYQDLPKKFHKFFVGT
;
A
#
# COMPACT_ATOMS: atom_id res chain seq x y z
N SER A 1 1.66 -5.88 -18.63
CA SER A 1 0.90 -5.05 -17.68
C SER A 1 1.87 -4.07 -17.03
N TRP A 2 1.43 -2.85 -16.69
CA TRP A 2 2.27 -1.90 -15.93
C TRP A 2 2.72 -2.49 -14.58
N SER A 3 1.92 -3.39 -14.01
CA SER A 3 2.15 -4.06 -12.74
C SER A 3 2.92 -5.39 -12.85
N SER A 4 3.66 -5.64 -13.94
CA SER A 4 4.39 -6.92 -14.10
C SER A 4 5.55 -7.05 -13.11
N LYS A 5 5.97 -8.29 -12.82
CA LYS A 5 7.19 -8.58 -12.05
C LYS A 5 8.42 -7.94 -12.70
N GLU A 6 8.55 -8.04 -14.01
CA GLU A 6 9.66 -7.47 -14.78
C GLU A 6 9.78 -5.95 -14.60
N ASN A 7 8.69 -5.20 -14.78
CA ASN A 7 8.70 -3.74 -14.60
C ASN A 7 8.99 -3.36 -13.13
N THR A 8 8.45 -4.12 -12.18
CA THR A 8 8.66 -3.88 -10.75
C THR A 8 10.13 -4.13 -10.38
N LEU A 9 10.74 -5.17 -10.95
CA LEU A 9 12.15 -5.48 -10.77
C LEU A 9 13.06 -4.39 -11.38
N GLU A 10 12.72 -3.89 -12.57
CA GLU A 10 13.44 -2.77 -13.19
C GLU A 10 13.44 -1.52 -12.29
N LEU A 11 12.28 -1.17 -11.74
CA LEU A 11 12.15 -0.04 -10.81
C LEU A 11 12.91 -0.27 -9.50
N ALA A 12 12.86 -1.49 -8.95
CA ALA A 12 13.59 -1.83 -7.73
C ALA A 12 15.11 -1.74 -7.92
N SER A 13 15.62 -2.20 -9.07
CA SER A 13 17.04 -2.11 -9.41
C SER A 13 17.50 -0.66 -9.55
N LYS A 14 16.73 0.17 -10.26
CA LYS A 14 17.02 1.61 -10.39
C LYS A 14 16.99 2.34 -9.04
N ALA A 15 16.03 1.99 -8.18
CA ALA A 15 15.98 2.54 -6.83
C ALA A 15 17.21 2.17 -6.01
N LEU A 16 17.69 0.91 -6.10
CA LEU A 16 18.92 0.47 -5.44
C LEU A 16 20.15 1.24 -5.93
N GLU A 17 20.26 1.47 -7.24
CA GLU A 17 21.35 2.27 -7.83
C GLU A 17 21.37 3.69 -7.25
N ILE A 18 20.23 4.39 -7.27
CA ILE A 18 20.12 5.76 -6.73
C ILE A 18 20.45 5.81 -5.22
N MET A 19 20.00 4.81 -4.45
CA MET A 19 20.33 4.72 -3.02
C MET A 19 21.83 4.54 -2.79
N LYS A 20 22.50 3.70 -3.59
CA LYS A 20 23.94 3.46 -3.49
C LYS A 20 24.79 4.64 -3.98
N GLU A 21 24.30 5.41 -4.95
CA GLU A 21 24.94 6.67 -5.36
C GLU A 21 24.92 7.70 -4.23
N SER A 22 23.83 7.72 -3.45
CA SER A 22 23.66 8.65 -2.33
C SER A 22 24.40 8.20 -1.07
N ASP A 23 24.44 6.89 -0.81
CA ASP A 23 25.08 6.29 0.36
C ASP A 23 25.73 4.94 -0.01
N SER A 24 27.07 4.93 -0.04
CA SER A 24 27.86 3.74 -0.39
C SER A 24 27.84 2.63 0.66
N SER A 25 27.29 2.88 1.86
CA SER A 25 27.09 1.86 2.90
C SER A 25 25.90 0.95 2.64
N ILE A 26 24.99 1.33 1.73
CA ILE A 26 23.83 0.53 1.37
C ILE A 26 24.28 -0.80 0.74
N PRO A 27 23.83 -1.95 1.28
CA PRO A 27 24.28 -3.26 0.81
C PRO A 27 23.77 -3.55 -0.60
N ASP A 28 24.62 -4.18 -1.40
CA ASP A 28 24.24 -4.63 -2.74
C ASP A 28 23.38 -5.90 -2.66
N VAL A 29 22.08 -5.74 -2.87
CA VAL A 29 21.10 -6.83 -2.88
C VAL A 29 20.66 -7.22 -4.30
N SER A 30 21.27 -6.66 -5.35
CA SER A 30 20.86 -6.83 -6.76
C SER A 30 20.68 -8.29 -7.16
N LYS A 31 21.62 -9.17 -6.78
CA LYS A 31 21.60 -10.60 -7.08
C LYS A 31 20.43 -11.37 -6.48
N ARG A 32 19.80 -10.84 -5.42
CA ARG A 32 18.68 -11.50 -4.72
C ARG A 32 17.33 -10.82 -5.00
N LEU A 33 17.32 -9.66 -5.67
CA LEU A 33 16.09 -8.92 -5.93
C LEU A 33 15.09 -9.75 -6.72
N GLU A 34 15.51 -10.36 -7.83
CA GLU A 34 14.59 -11.12 -8.68
C GLU A 34 13.97 -12.33 -7.98
N GLU A 35 14.77 -13.04 -7.17
CA GLU A 35 14.32 -14.21 -6.41
C GLU A 35 13.33 -13.81 -5.30
N ARG A 36 13.62 -12.73 -4.56
CA ARG A 36 12.83 -12.32 -3.39
C ARG A 36 11.65 -11.42 -3.72
N LEU A 37 11.66 -10.76 -4.88
CA LEU A 37 10.58 -9.87 -5.29
C LEU A 37 9.42 -10.67 -5.85
N ILE A 38 8.32 -10.64 -5.10
CA ILE A 38 7.06 -11.28 -5.46
C ILE A 38 6.05 -10.20 -5.79
N VAL A 39 5.40 -10.33 -6.95
CA VAL A 39 4.25 -9.50 -7.33
C VAL A 39 3.03 -10.40 -7.35
N ASP A 40 2.22 -10.28 -6.30
CA ASP A 40 1.01 -11.09 -6.13
C ASP A 40 -0.23 -10.27 -6.47
N HIS A 41 -0.95 -10.69 -7.52
CA HIS A 41 -2.17 -10.03 -7.97
C HIS A 41 -3.44 -10.61 -7.34
N SER A 42 -3.33 -11.65 -6.50
CA SER A 42 -4.47 -12.37 -5.94
C SER A 42 -5.35 -11.49 -5.04
N TYR A 43 -4.76 -10.45 -4.43
CA TYR A 43 -5.45 -9.56 -3.49
C TYR A 43 -5.90 -8.23 -4.12
N PHE A 44 -5.84 -8.08 -5.44
CA PHE A 44 -6.19 -6.82 -6.11
C PHE A 44 -7.68 -6.49 -6.03
N GLY A 45 -8.57 -7.49 -6.04
CA GLY A 45 -10.03 -7.30 -6.00
C GLY A 45 -10.62 -6.75 -7.30
N GLY A 46 -9.87 -6.76 -8.41
CA GLY A 46 -10.35 -6.49 -9.77
C GLY A 46 -10.49 -5.02 -10.17
N GLN A 47 -10.82 -4.12 -9.24
CA GLN A 47 -10.97 -2.68 -9.54
C GLN A 47 -10.34 -1.77 -8.48
N TYR A 48 -10.02 -0.55 -8.89
CA TYR A 48 -9.51 0.48 -8.00
C TYR A 48 -10.55 0.85 -6.94
N GLY A 49 -10.16 0.86 -5.67
CA GLY A 49 -11.04 1.19 -4.55
C GLY A 49 -12.12 0.15 -4.22
N GLN A 50 -12.25 -0.91 -5.02
CA GLN A 50 -13.17 -2.00 -4.72
C GLN A 50 -12.63 -2.83 -3.55
N SER A 51 -13.43 -2.93 -2.49
CA SER A 51 -13.17 -3.80 -1.34
C SER A 51 -13.42 -5.26 -1.67
N THR A 52 -12.73 -6.16 -0.98
CA THR A 52 -13.08 -7.58 -0.91
C THR A 52 -13.53 -7.93 0.51
N PRO A 53 -14.31 -9.00 0.73
CA PRO A 53 -14.64 -9.45 2.08
C PRO A 53 -13.41 -9.65 2.97
N GLU A 54 -12.33 -10.17 2.40
CA GLU A 54 -11.06 -10.43 3.08
C GLU A 54 -10.38 -9.12 3.47
N SER A 55 -10.36 -8.11 2.58
CA SER A 55 -9.77 -6.81 2.90
C SER A 55 -10.56 -6.08 3.99
N LEU A 56 -11.88 -6.20 4.00
CA LEU A 56 -12.73 -5.64 5.06
C LEU A 56 -12.49 -6.35 6.40
N ALA A 57 -12.42 -7.69 6.41
CA ALA A 57 -12.13 -8.46 7.61
C ALA A 57 -10.74 -8.11 8.18
N ALA A 58 -9.73 -7.95 7.31
CA ALA A 58 -8.40 -7.54 7.72
C ALA A 58 -8.39 -6.15 8.38
N ILE A 59 -9.18 -5.19 7.85
CA ILE A 59 -9.33 -3.87 8.45
C ILE A 59 -9.95 -3.95 9.85
N GLU A 60 -10.98 -4.78 10.04
CA GLU A 60 -11.60 -4.96 11.36
C GLU A 60 -10.64 -5.61 12.37
N ILE A 61 -9.82 -6.58 11.93
CA ILE A 61 -8.75 -7.15 12.77
C ILE A 61 -7.77 -6.06 13.18
N ALA A 62 -7.28 -5.27 12.23
CA ALA A 62 -6.31 -4.22 12.48
C ALA A 62 -6.83 -3.16 13.48
N LYS A 63 -8.13 -2.85 13.42
CA LYS A 63 -8.76 -1.92 14.37
C LYS A 63 -8.70 -2.40 15.81
N ASN A 64 -8.80 -3.72 16.05
CA ASN A 64 -8.67 -4.27 17.40
C ASN A 64 -7.28 -4.02 18.00
N ASP A 65 -6.26 -3.89 17.14
CA ASP A 65 -4.88 -3.55 17.51
C ASP A 65 -4.58 -2.05 17.41
N GLY A 66 -5.60 -1.20 17.22
CA GLY A 66 -5.46 0.25 17.13
C GLY A 66 -4.94 0.78 15.78
N LEU A 67 -4.88 -0.07 14.75
CA LEU A 67 -4.41 0.31 13.41
C LEU A 67 -5.58 0.77 12.52
N ASN A 68 -5.51 2.02 12.06
CA ASN A 68 -6.51 2.62 11.17
C ASN A 68 -6.14 2.47 9.69
N LEU A 69 -6.45 1.30 9.13
CA LEU A 69 -6.21 1.00 7.71
C LEU A 69 -7.34 1.53 6.82
N GLU A 70 -7.06 1.62 5.52
CA GLU A 70 -8.02 2.01 4.48
C GLU A 70 -8.23 0.87 3.47
N ASN A 71 -9.29 0.98 2.67
CA ASN A 71 -9.77 -0.08 1.78
C ASN A 71 -8.93 -0.26 0.50
N VAL A 72 -8.39 0.82 -0.06
CA VAL A 72 -7.78 0.83 -1.39
C VAL A 72 -6.48 0.05 -1.43
N TYR A 73 -5.61 0.19 -0.43
CA TYR A 73 -4.27 -0.40 -0.43
C TYR A 73 -3.98 -1.23 0.82
N THR A 74 -3.98 -0.60 1.99
CA THR A 74 -3.50 -1.15 3.26
C THR A 74 -4.35 -2.32 3.77
N GLY A 75 -5.67 -2.28 3.59
CA GLY A 75 -6.54 -3.42 3.89
C GLY A 75 -6.27 -4.63 3.01
N LYS A 76 -5.99 -4.42 1.72
CA LYS A 76 -5.66 -5.51 0.77
C LYS A 76 -4.28 -6.11 1.06
N THR A 77 -3.31 -5.28 1.40
CA THR A 77 -1.99 -5.75 1.81
C THR A 77 -2.07 -6.58 3.09
N LEU A 78 -2.83 -6.13 4.09
CA LEU A 78 -2.99 -6.89 5.33
C LEU A 78 -3.76 -8.19 5.11
N SER A 79 -4.79 -8.20 4.27
CA SER A 79 -5.48 -9.46 3.93
C SER A 79 -4.54 -10.46 3.27
N GLY A 80 -3.62 -10.01 2.41
CA GLY A 80 -2.61 -10.87 1.81
C GLY A 80 -1.62 -11.43 2.83
N LEU A 81 -1.18 -10.62 3.79
CA LEU A 81 -0.30 -11.09 4.87
C LEU A 81 -1.00 -12.14 5.75
N ILE A 82 -2.26 -11.91 6.13
CA ILE A 82 -3.05 -12.87 6.92
C ILE A 82 -3.20 -14.19 6.15
N ASP A 83 -3.46 -14.12 4.85
CA ASP A 83 -3.58 -15.29 4.00
C ASP A 83 -2.25 -16.06 3.88
N TYR A 84 -1.13 -15.36 3.71
CA TYR A 84 0.21 -15.97 3.68
C TYR A 84 0.55 -16.70 4.98
N VAL A 85 0.17 -16.14 6.14
CA VAL A 85 0.32 -16.81 7.44
C VAL A 85 -0.55 -18.07 7.49
N ARG A 86 -1.82 -17.99 7.06
CA ARG A 86 -2.74 -19.14 7.06
C ARG A 86 -2.29 -20.27 6.14
N GLU A 87 -1.67 -19.93 5.01
CA GLU A 87 -1.13 -20.89 4.05
C GLU A 87 0.27 -21.41 4.43
N GLY A 88 0.86 -20.92 5.53
CA GLY A 88 2.21 -21.31 5.96
C GLY A 88 3.33 -20.81 5.03
N LYS A 89 3.07 -19.78 4.22
CA LYS A 89 4.09 -19.10 3.39
C LYS A 89 5.06 -18.26 4.22
N VAL A 90 4.65 -17.92 5.44
CA VAL A 90 5.44 -17.21 6.46
C VAL A 90 5.46 -18.09 7.71
N SER A 91 6.65 -18.32 8.27
CA SER A 91 6.80 -19.10 9.51
C SER A 91 6.28 -18.33 10.73
N GLU A 92 5.77 -19.04 11.74
CA GLU A 92 5.36 -18.44 13.02
C GLU A 92 6.51 -17.72 13.74
N ASP A 93 7.75 -18.20 13.55
CA ASP A 93 8.96 -17.61 14.13
C ASP A 93 9.56 -16.47 13.28
N GLU A 94 8.98 -16.17 12.10
CA GLU A 94 9.50 -15.15 11.20
C GLU A 94 8.98 -13.76 11.55
N ILE A 95 9.89 -12.79 11.67
CA ILE A 95 9.52 -11.38 11.83
C ILE A 95 9.05 -10.84 10.48
N SER A 96 7.75 -10.59 10.36
CA SER A 96 7.15 -9.96 9.20
C SER A 96 7.04 -8.45 9.36
N ILE A 97 7.41 -7.71 8.32
CA ILE A 97 7.24 -6.26 8.25
C ILE A 97 6.08 -5.93 7.32
N PHE A 98 5.03 -5.34 7.88
CA PHE A 98 3.95 -4.73 7.10
C PHE A 98 4.29 -3.26 6.82
N TRP A 99 4.40 -2.90 5.53
CA TRP A 99 4.66 -1.52 5.12
C TRP A 99 3.38 -0.80 4.73
N SER A 100 2.94 0.16 5.57
CA SER A 100 1.81 1.03 5.25
C SER A 100 2.27 2.28 4.49
N SER A 101 1.91 2.39 3.21
CA SER A 101 2.19 3.59 2.40
C SER A 101 1.15 4.71 2.58
N LYS A 102 0.10 4.48 3.37
CA LYS A 102 -0.94 5.48 3.64
C LYS A 102 -0.33 6.64 4.44
N SER A 103 -0.41 7.85 3.89
CA SER A 103 -0.14 9.06 4.67
C SER A 103 -1.18 9.18 5.79
N SER A 104 -0.72 9.12 7.04
CA SER A 104 -1.54 9.31 8.24
C SER A 104 -1.60 10.78 8.70
N ALA A 105 -1.09 11.71 7.88
CA ALA A 105 -1.08 13.13 8.23
C ALA A 105 -2.50 13.66 8.46
N ASP A 106 -2.74 14.25 9.62
CA ASP A 106 -4.01 14.91 9.92
C ASP A 106 -4.07 16.27 9.20
N LEU A 107 -4.89 16.33 8.16
CA LEU A 107 -5.15 17.56 7.42
C LEU A 107 -6.39 18.31 7.92
N SER A 108 -7.03 17.87 9.01
CA SER A 108 -8.27 18.44 9.54
C SER A 108 -8.17 19.95 9.78
N LYS A 109 -7.02 20.42 10.26
CA LYS A 109 -6.73 21.86 10.45
C LYS A 109 -6.88 22.66 9.16
N TYR A 110 -6.36 22.14 8.05
CA TYR A 110 -6.41 22.82 6.75
C TYR A 110 -7.80 22.72 6.13
N VAL A 111 -8.43 21.54 6.22
CA VAL A 111 -9.80 21.30 5.72
C VAL A 111 -10.80 22.24 6.38
N LYS A 112 -10.70 22.49 7.69
CA LYS A 112 -11.56 23.42 8.42
C LYS A 112 -11.45 24.88 7.95
N GLN A 113 -10.34 25.24 7.31
CA GLN A 113 -10.06 26.60 6.83
C GLN A 113 -10.44 26.79 5.36
N THR A 114 -10.78 25.72 4.65
CA THR A 114 -11.13 25.77 3.23
C THR A 114 -12.63 25.76 3.02
N ASN A 115 -13.13 26.67 2.17
CA ASN A 115 -14.50 26.63 1.67
C ASN A 115 -14.49 26.10 0.23
N TYR A 116 -15.22 25.01 -0.05
CA TYR A 116 -15.27 24.45 -1.41
C TYR A 116 -15.81 25.44 -2.45
N GLN A 117 -16.54 26.48 -2.01
CA GLN A 117 -17.04 27.55 -2.87
C GLN A 117 -15.92 28.42 -3.46
N ASP A 118 -14.74 28.44 -2.84
CA ASP A 118 -13.55 29.16 -3.35
C ASP A 118 -12.94 28.44 -4.56
N LEU A 119 -13.28 27.16 -4.79
CA LEU A 119 -12.84 26.41 -5.97
C LEU A 119 -13.58 26.88 -7.24
N PRO A 120 -13.01 26.68 -8.45
CA PRO A 120 -13.72 26.92 -9.69
C PRO A 120 -15.07 26.17 -9.73
N LYS A 121 -16.15 26.85 -10.16
CA LYS A 121 -17.53 26.34 -10.16
C LYS A 121 -17.70 24.91 -10.68
N LYS A 122 -16.90 24.50 -11.67
CA LYS A 122 -16.91 23.14 -12.25
C LYS A 122 -16.65 22.01 -11.23
N PHE A 123 -16.02 22.32 -10.09
CA PHE A 123 -15.71 21.37 -9.03
C PHE A 123 -16.75 21.33 -7.92
N HIS A 124 -17.68 22.30 -7.85
CA HIS A 124 -18.66 22.36 -6.75
C HIS A 124 -19.57 21.11 -6.72
N LYS A 125 -19.83 20.51 -7.88
CA LYS A 125 -20.61 19.27 -8.03
C LYS A 125 -20.11 18.06 -7.23
N PHE A 126 -18.86 18.06 -6.77
CA PHE A 126 -18.29 16.97 -5.98
C PHE A 126 -18.57 17.11 -4.47
N PHE A 127 -19.12 18.25 -4.03
CA PHE A 127 -19.38 18.57 -2.63
C PHE A 127 -20.86 18.73 -2.31
N VAL A 128 -21.67 19.09 -3.31
CA VAL A 128 -23.13 19.07 -3.21
C VAL A 128 -23.59 17.72 -3.75
N GLY A 129 -23.83 16.76 -2.87
CA GLY A 129 -24.29 15.42 -3.25
C GLY A 129 -25.48 15.53 -4.21
N THR A 130 -25.31 15.01 -5.43
CA THR A 130 -26.37 14.87 -6.42
C THR A 130 -27.08 13.54 -6.24
#